data_AF-A0A7L2DPU9-F1
#
_entry.id   AF-A0A7L2DPU9-F1
#
_cell.length_a   1.000
_cell.length_b   1.000
_cell.length_c   1.000
_cell.angle_alpha   90.00
_cell.angle_beta   90.00
_cell.angle_gamma   90.00
#
_symmetry.space_group_name_H-M   'P 1'
#
loop_
_entity.id
_entity.type
_entity.pdbx_description
1 polymer ?
#
loop_
_entity_poly.entity_id
_entity_poly.type
_entity_poly.pdbx_seq_one_letter_code
_entity_poly.pdbx_strand_id
1 'polypeptide(L)'
;GLDNAGKTTLLKRLNGEDVGGTSPTLGFNIKTLEHRGFQLHVWDVGGQSSLRSYWRNYFESTDGLVWVVDSSDRQRLRLCASELRALLREE
;
A
#
# COMPACT_ATOMS: atom_id res chain seq x y z
N GLY A 1 -1.15 -4.11 0.46
CA GLY A 1 -0.78 -5.06 -0.62
C GLY A 1 0.63 -5.57 -0.41
N LEU A 2 0.97 -6.75 -0.96
CA LEU A 2 2.26 -7.41 -0.76
C LEU A 2 3.46 -6.55 -1.19
N ASP A 3 4.66 -6.91 -0.74
CA ASP A 3 5.92 -6.38 -1.24
C ASP A 3 6.05 -6.60 -2.77
N ASN A 4 6.77 -5.69 -3.42
CA ASN A 4 6.95 -5.62 -4.88
C ASN A 4 5.66 -5.41 -5.71
N ALA A 5 4.49 -5.22 -5.10
CA ALA A 5 3.25 -5.02 -5.86
C ALA A 5 3.15 -3.66 -6.60
N GLY A 6 4.11 -2.75 -6.42
CA GLY A 6 4.11 -1.44 -7.08
C GLY A 6 3.40 -0.30 -6.33
N LYS A 7 3.16 -0.45 -5.02
CA LYS A 7 2.48 0.58 -4.17
C LYS A 7 3.15 1.96 -4.23
N THR A 8 4.44 2.02 -3.92
CA THR A 8 5.22 3.26 -3.93
C THR A 8 5.31 3.86 -5.33
N THR A 9 5.47 3.02 -6.36
CA THR A 9 5.51 3.45 -7.76
C THR A 9 4.17 4.06 -8.19
N LEU A 10 3.04 3.44 -7.81
CA LEU A 10 1.70 3.97 -8.05
C LEU A 10 1.53 5.33 -7.38
N LEU A 11 1.89 5.46 -6.10
CA LEU A 11 1.76 6.70 -5.35
C LEU A 11 2.63 7.83 -5.95
N LYS A 12 3.89 7.54 -6.27
CA LYS A 12 4.78 8.48 -6.97
C LYS A 12 4.16 8.95 -8.27
N ARG A 13 3.61 8.04 -9.08
CA ARG A 13 2.98 8.37 -10.36
C ARG A 13 1.76 9.26 -10.18
N LEU A 14 0.92 9.01 -9.18
CA LEU A 14 -0.24 9.84 -8.86
C LEU A 14 0.17 11.24 -8.40
N ASN A 15 1.32 11.38 -7.74
CA ASN A 15 1.86 12.66 -7.31
C ASN A 15 2.72 13.39 -8.36
N GLY A 16 2.82 12.86 -9.59
CA GLY A 16 3.67 13.43 -10.63
C GLY A 16 5.18 13.33 -10.37
N GLU A 17 5.60 12.47 -9.44
CA GLU A 17 7.01 12.24 -9.10
C GLU A 17 7.70 11.28 -10.08
N ASP A 18 9.03 11.34 -10.12
CA ASP A 18 9.82 10.35 -10.84
C ASP A 18 9.67 8.95 -10.23
N VAL A 19 9.35 7.99 -11.09
CA VAL A 19 9.09 6.59 -10.74
C VAL A 19 10.37 5.75 -10.74
N GLY A 20 11.51 6.31 -11.13
CA GLY A 20 12.80 5.64 -11.08
C GLY A 20 13.25 5.29 -9.65
N GLY A 21 14.07 4.23 -9.57
CA GLY A 21 14.87 3.92 -8.37
C GLY A 21 14.08 3.68 -7.09
N THR A 22 12.93 3.01 -7.14
CA THR A 22 12.18 2.68 -5.92
C THR A 22 12.87 1.57 -5.12
N SER A 23 13.20 1.85 -3.88
CA SER A 23 13.65 0.86 -2.89
C SER A 23 12.46 0.27 -2.11
N PRO A 24 12.58 -0.93 -1.51
CA PRO A 24 11.56 -1.46 -0.63
C PRO A 24 11.23 -0.49 0.52
N THR A 25 9.94 -0.19 0.71
CA THR A 25 9.49 0.65 1.82
C THR A 25 9.73 -0.05 3.16
N LEU A 26 10.57 0.57 4.00
CA LEU A 26 10.79 0.18 5.38
C LEU A 26 9.79 0.94 6.26
N GLY A 27 8.86 0.22 6.91
CA GLY A 27 7.80 0.85 7.69
C GLY A 27 6.74 1.50 6.80
N PHE A 28 6.67 2.83 6.79
CA PHE A 28 5.68 3.59 6.04
C PHE A 28 6.21 4.95 5.56
N ASN A 29 5.58 5.49 4.52
CA ASN A 29 5.74 6.88 4.08
C ASN A 29 4.38 7.59 4.11
N ILE A 30 4.37 8.88 4.43
CA ILE A 30 3.16 9.71 4.33
C ILE A 30 3.33 10.66 3.15
N LYS A 31 2.31 10.74 2.30
CA LYS A 31 2.23 11.70 1.18
C LYS A 31 0.89 12.40 1.21
N THR A 32 0.91 13.68 0.86
CA THR A 32 -0.30 14.47 0.65
C THR A 32 -0.51 14.62 -0.84
N LEU A 33 -1.62 14.15 -1.36
CA LEU A 33 -2.02 14.30 -2.76
C LEU A 33 -3.13 15.34 -2.86
N GLU A 34 -3.10 16.16 -3.89
CA GLU A 34 -4.22 17.04 -4.24
C GLU A 34 -4.92 16.49 -5.48
N HIS A 35 -6.21 16.21 -5.37
CA HIS A 35 -7.00 15.69 -6.49
C HIS A 35 -8.40 16.30 -6.50
N ARG A 36 -8.72 17.05 -7.57
CA ARG A 36 -10.05 17.64 -7.79
C ARG A 36 -10.54 18.49 -6.60
N GLY A 37 -9.65 19.25 -5.98
CA GLY A 37 -9.96 20.09 -4.81
C GLY A 37 -10.01 19.35 -3.48
N PHE A 38 -9.75 18.03 -3.45
CA PHE A 38 -9.58 17.27 -2.22
C PHE A 38 -8.09 17.11 -1.89
N GLN A 39 -7.78 17.20 -0.60
CA GLN A 39 -6.48 16.87 -0.04
C GLN A 39 -6.56 15.46 0.57
N LEU A 40 -5.76 14.53 0.05
CA LEU A 40 -5.71 13.14 0.48
C LEU A 40 -4.40 12.88 1.24
N HIS A 41 -4.49 12.42 2.48
CA HIS A 41 -3.33 11.96 3.25
C HIS A 41 -3.18 10.45 3.06
N VAL A 42 -2.19 10.05 2.26
CA VAL A 42 -1.95 8.66 1.89
C VAL A 42 -0.77 8.09 2.66
N TRP A 43 -0.99 6.94 3.29
CA TRP A 43 0.02 6.15 3.98
C TRP A 43 0.49 5.01 3.06
N ASP A 44 1.70 5.10 2.50
CA ASP A 44 2.34 4.00 1.77
C ASP A 44 3.04 3.08 2.76
N VAL A 45 2.42 1.93 3.04
CA VAL A 45 2.90 0.97 4.05
C VAL A 45 3.68 -0.17 3.38
N GLY A 46 4.81 -0.54 3.98
CA GLY A 46 5.65 -1.65 3.55
C GLY A 46 4.89 -2.99 3.51
N GLY A 47 5.14 -3.79 2.47
CA GLY A 47 4.42 -5.05 2.23
C GLY A 47 5.18 -6.33 2.62
N GLN A 48 6.40 -6.18 3.13
CA GLN A 48 7.27 -7.30 3.51
C GLN A 48 6.61 -8.10 4.64
N SER A 49 6.80 -9.42 4.66
CA SER A 49 6.18 -10.31 5.65
C SER A 49 6.41 -9.86 7.10
N SER A 50 7.60 -9.33 7.41
CA SER A 50 7.96 -8.80 8.74
C SER A 50 7.18 -7.56 9.16
N LEU A 51 6.60 -6.83 8.20
CA LEU A 51 5.87 -5.58 8.44
C LEU A 51 4.34 -5.77 8.48
N ARG A 52 3.82 -6.91 8.01
CA ARG A 52 2.37 -7.11 7.82
C ARG A 52 1.58 -7.11 9.13
N SER A 53 2.19 -7.56 10.23
CA SER A 53 1.59 -7.53 11.56
C SER A 53 1.27 -6.11 12.04
N TYR A 54 1.92 -5.09 11.47
CA TYR A 54 1.72 -3.69 11.85
C TYR A 54 0.67 -2.98 10.98
N TRP A 55 0.13 -3.61 9.94
CA TRP A 55 -0.82 -2.95 9.03
C TRP A 55 -2.06 -2.40 9.75
N ARG A 56 -2.53 -3.07 10.81
CA ARG A 56 -3.69 -2.63 11.58
C ARG A 56 -3.48 -1.31 12.30
N ASN A 57 -2.24 -0.99 12.64
CA ASN A 57 -1.91 0.24 13.36
C ASN A 57 -2.21 1.51 12.55
N TYR A 58 -2.52 1.36 11.26
CA TYR A 58 -2.85 2.45 10.35
C TYR A 58 -4.36 2.58 10.08
N PHE A 59 -5.22 1.70 10.62
CA PHE A 59 -6.65 1.70 10.28
C PHE A 59 -7.54 2.60 11.11
N GLU A 60 -7.18 2.89 12.37
CA GLU A 60 -8.07 3.54 13.34
C GLU A 60 -8.56 4.94 12.87
N SER A 61 -7.89 5.54 11.88
CA SER A 61 -8.23 6.84 11.29
C SER A 61 -8.16 6.86 9.75
N THR A 62 -8.34 5.71 9.09
CA THR A 62 -8.29 5.62 7.62
C THR A 62 -9.70 5.63 7.00
N ASP A 63 -9.98 6.61 6.13
CA ASP A 63 -11.26 6.70 5.41
C ASP A 63 -11.43 5.66 4.29
N GLY A 64 -10.32 5.09 3.79
CA GLY A 64 -10.37 4.13 2.69
C GLY A 64 -9.06 3.38 2.46
N LEU A 65 -9.17 2.14 1.97
CA LEU A 65 -8.04 1.26 1.70
C LEU A 65 -7.79 1.12 0.20
N VAL A 66 -6.56 1.41 -0.23
CA VAL A 66 -6.08 1.07 -1.58
C VAL A 66 -5.19 -0.17 -1.50
N TRP A 67 -5.68 -1.29 -2.05
CA TRP A 67 -4.96 -2.55 -2.06
C TRP A 67 -4.38 -2.87 -3.45
N VAL A 68 -3.07 -2.69 -3.61
CA VAL A 68 -2.38 -2.96 -4.88
C VAL A 68 -2.01 -4.44 -5.00
N VAL A 69 -2.33 -5.03 -6.16
CA VAL A 69 -2.07 -6.43 -6.52
C VAL A 69 -1.19 -6.46 -7.77
N ASP A 70 -0.08 -7.18 -7.69
CA ASP A 70 0.70 -7.54 -8.89
C ASP A 70 -0.06 -8.62 -9.67
N SER A 71 -0.56 -8.27 -10.85
CA SER A 71 -1.31 -9.19 -11.72
C SER A 71 -0.42 -10.20 -12.44
N SER A 72 0.89 -9.95 -12.51
CA SER A 72 1.88 -10.85 -13.11
C SER A 72 2.36 -11.93 -12.14
N ASP A 73 2.32 -11.64 -10.83
CA ASP A 73 2.75 -12.57 -9.77
C ASP A 73 1.66 -13.58 -9.39
N ARG A 74 1.39 -14.49 -10.32
CA ARG A 74 0.37 -15.54 -10.16
C ARG A 74 0.65 -16.47 -8.98
N GLN A 75 1.91 -16.66 -8.60
CA GLN A 75 2.30 -17.52 -7.49
C GLN A 75 1.83 -16.95 -6.15
N ARG A 76 1.89 -15.63 -5.98
CA ARG A 76 1.51 -14.97 -4.72
C ARG A 76 0.07 -14.47 -4.68
N LEU A 77 -0.75 -14.65 -5.73
CA LEU A 77 -2.16 -14.22 -5.74
C LEU A 77 -2.97 -14.81 -4.57
N ARG A 78 -2.79 -16.10 -4.25
CA ARG A 78 -3.50 -16.72 -3.12
C ARG A 78 -3.12 -16.10 -1.79
N LEU A 79 -1.82 -15.85 -1.58
CA LEU A 79 -1.29 -15.17 -0.40
C LEU A 79 -1.84 -13.74 -0.31
N CYS A 80 -1.82 -13.00 -1.42
CA CYS A 80 -2.36 -11.64 -1.48
C CYS A 80 -3.83 -11.59 -1.07
N ALA A 81 -4.63 -12.54 -1.55
CA ALA A 81 -6.04 -12.65 -1.18
C ALA A 81 -6.25 -13.04 0.28
N SER A 82 -5.46 -13.96 0.84
CA SER A 82 -5.56 -14.33 2.26
C SER A 82 -5.17 -13.18 3.18
N GLU A 83 -4.13 -12.44 2.84
CA GLU A 83 -3.64 -11.27 3.59
C GLU A 83 -4.68 -10.15 3.61
N LEU A 84 -5.30 -9.83 2.46
CA LEU A 84 -6.38 -8.85 2.41
C LEU A 84 -7.59 -9.31 3.27
N ARG A 85 -7.96 -10.60 3.21
CA ARG A 85 -9.06 -11.13 4.01
C ARG A 85 -8.77 -11.11 5.51
N ALA A 86 -7.55 -11.42 5.91
CA ALA A 86 -7.14 -11.34 7.31
C ALA A 86 -7.26 -9.89 7.78
N LEU A 87 -6.66 -8.96 7.03
CA LEU A 87 -6.65 -7.54 7.32
C LEU A 87 -8.06 -6.95 7.48
N LEU A 88 -9.02 -7.33 6.62
CA LEU A 88 -10.41 -6.84 6.67
C LEU A 88 -11.28 -7.50 7.76
N ARG A 89 -10.83 -8.61 8.37
CA ARG A 89 -11.57 -9.28 9.46
C ARG A 89 -11.20 -8.77 10.84
N GLU A 90 -10.18 -7.93 10.91
CA GLU A 90 -9.54 -7.51 12.16
C GLU A 90 -10.10 -6.17 12.66
N GLU A 91 -11.37 -5.90 12.31
CA GLU A 91 -12.23 -4.81 12.78
C GLU A 91 -12.92 -5.17 14.11
#